data_AF-A0A927KIA7-F1
#
_entry.id   AF-A0A927KIA7-F1
#
_cell.length_a   1.000
_cell.length_b   1.000
_cell.length_c   1.000
_cell.angle_alpha   90.00
_cell.angle_beta   90.00
_cell.angle_gamma   90.00
#
_symmetry.space_group_name_H-M   'P 1'
#
loop_
_entity.id
_entity.type
_entity.pdbx_description
1 polymer ?
#
loop_
_entity_poly.entity_id
_entity_poly.type
_entity_poly.pdbx_seq_one_letter_code
_entity_poly.pdbx_strand_id
1 'polypeptide(L)'
;MRQACAMRDRGPAAAAPRRVRAWQVASLLVLAQLAGHATADSAHTTRIAADDVRRLDTRALAMRLLPPEPASHAVSHDVLEYSVFRSQPARIQGVGFRLPASHVDGVCAQLEAFVGLDPVEGDDSFLARHPSRRTYMALGAQCEAIPQERYAHLQMRLDPKVAAEALRWLARLRSSAAMGEPLPEVSCASEVSDMDACSPGVATILASLPLERIHTITPTRPEEGLQLSVMPNGPGPGRGHAFWNVRLLFDPATRYRVQLQWMIPPPF
;
A
#
# COMPACT_ATOMS: atom_id res chain seq x y z
N MET A 1 -58.43 -31.57 -63.69
CA MET A 1 -59.70 -31.65 -62.91
C MET A 1 -59.44 -31.11 -61.52
N ARG A 2 -60.29 -30.19 -61.03
CA ARG A 2 -60.22 -29.58 -59.70
C ARG A 2 -60.85 -30.49 -58.64
N GLN A 3 -60.33 -30.47 -57.41
CA GLN A 3 -61.03 -30.54 -56.10
C GLN A 3 -59.96 -30.47 -54.99
N ALA A 4 -59.84 -29.43 -54.16
CA ALA A 4 -60.72 -28.87 -53.12
C ALA A 4 -60.56 -29.54 -51.73
N CYS A 5 -59.95 -28.76 -50.82
CA CYS A 5 -60.15 -28.60 -49.38
C CYS A 5 -60.33 -29.81 -48.42
N ALA A 6 -59.53 -29.80 -47.35
CA ALA A 6 -60.05 -29.93 -45.97
C ALA A 6 -59.08 -29.31 -44.94
N MET A 7 -59.56 -28.32 -44.20
CA MET A 7 -58.95 -27.79 -42.98
C MET A 7 -59.06 -28.79 -41.83
N ARG A 8 -58.07 -28.80 -40.94
CA ARG A 8 -58.28 -29.19 -39.54
C ARG A 8 -57.32 -28.45 -38.60
N ASP A 9 -57.91 -27.52 -37.85
CA ASP A 9 -57.37 -26.90 -36.65
C ASP A 9 -57.10 -27.93 -35.55
N ARG A 10 -55.94 -27.85 -34.89
CA ARG A 10 -55.74 -28.23 -33.48
C ARG A 10 -54.58 -27.44 -32.85
N GLY A 11 -54.95 -26.51 -31.97
CA GLY A 11 -54.44 -26.46 -30.60
C GLY A 11 -53.20 -25.59 -30.32
N PRO A 12 -53.11 -25.01 -29.10
CA PRO A 12 -52.32 -23.81 -28.83
C PRO A 12 -50.87 -24.11 -28.49
N ALA A 13 -49.99 -23.18 -28.88
CA ALA A 13 -48.57 -23.18 -28.55
C ALA A 13 -48.36 -23.17 -27.03
N ALA A 14 -47.61 -24.17 -26.54
CA ALA A 14 -47.14 -24.23 -25.18
C ALA A 14 -46.29 -22.98 -24.84
N ALA A 15 -46.64 -22.36 -23.72
CA ALA A 15 -46.01 -21.16 -23.20
C ALA A 15 -44.51 -21.36 -22.97
N ALA A 16 -43.70 -20.46 -23.52
CA ALA A 16 -42.28 -20.32 -23.19
C ALA A 16 -42.12 -19.88 -21.72
N PRO A 17 -41.18 -20.46 -20.95
CA PRO A 17 -40.99 -20.07 -19.56
C PRO A 17 -40.39 -18.66 -19.44
N ARG A 18 -41.09 -17.82 -18.67
CA ARG A 18 -40.70 -16.48 -18.21
C ARG A 18 -39.29 -16.50 -17.56
N ARG A 19 -38.25 -16.18 -18.34
CA ARG A 19 -36.93 -15.75 -17.81
C ARG A 19 -36.87 -14.22 -17.72
N VAL A 20 -37.72 -13.62 -16.89
CA VAL A 20 -37.64 -12.17 -16.62
C VAL A 20 -37.88 -11.93 -15.13
N ARG A 21 -37.01 -12.45 -14.25
CA ARG A 21 -36.95 -12.06 -12.83
C ARG A 21 -35.56 -12.16 -12.16
N ALA A 22 -34.52 -12.68 -12.82
CA ALA A 22 -33.19 -12.79 -12.20
C ALA A 22 -32.36 -11.49 -12.27
N TRP A 23 -32.47 -10.72 -13.35
CA TRP A 23 -31.64 -9.53 -13.56
C TRP A 23 -32.07 -8.33 -12.71
N GLN A 24 -33.37 -8.16 -12.42
CA GLN A 24 -33.85 -7.04 -11.59
C GLN A 24 -33.52 -7.23 -10.10
N VAL A 25 -33.43 -8.47 -9.61
CA VAL A 25 -33.03 -8.75 -8.22
C VAL A 25 -31.52 -8.57 -8.03
N ALA A 26 -30.71 -8.95 -9.04
CA ALA A 26 -29.27 -8.71 -9.03
C ALA A 26 -28.92 -7.21 -9.01
N SER A 27 -29.63 -6.38 -9.79
CA SER A 27 -29.38 -4.92 -9.81
C SER A 27 -29.76 -4.23 -8.50
N LEU A 28 -30.80 -4.69 -7.79
CA LEU A 28 -31.19 -4.15 -6.49
C LEU A 28 -30.20 -4.55 -5.37
N LEU A 29 -29.61 -5.74 -5.44
CA LEU A 29 -28.57 -6.19 -4.50
C LEU A 29 -27.24 -5.44 -4.71
N VAL A 30 -26.87 -5.14 -5.96
CA VAL A 30 -25.67 -4.34 -6.27
C VAL A 30 -25.88 -2.88 -5.85
N LEU A 31 -27.07 -2.30 -6.04
CA LEU A 31 -27.38 -0.95 -5.56
C LEU A 31 -27.49 -0.86 -4.03
N ALA A 32 -27.98 -1.91 -3.35
CA ALA A 32 -27.97 -1.98 -1.89
C ALA A 32 -26.56 -2.20 -1.32
N GLN A 33 -25.68 -2.92 -2.03
CA GLN A 33 -24.26 -3.01 -1.67
C GLN A 33 -23.54 -1.68 -1.90
N LEU A 34 -23.82 -0.95 -2.98
CA LEU A 34 -23.24 0.38 -3.21
C LEU A 34 -23.79 1.44 -2.24
N ALA A 35 -25.07 1.38 -1.87
CA ALA A 35 -25.67 2.26 -0.86
C ALA A 35 -25.27 1.91 0.58
N GLY A 36 -24.99 0.62 0.85
CA GLY A 36 -24.44 0.15 2.13
C GLY A 36 -22.98 0.56 2.37
N HIS A 37 -22.22 0.85 1.30
CA HIS A 37 -20.89 1.45 1.42
C HIS A 37 -20.92 2.98 1.50
N ALA A 38 -22.04 3.61 1.16
CA ALA A 38 -22.22 5.07 1.24
C ALA A 38 -22.86 5.54 2.57
N THR A 39 -23.26 4.62 3.45
CA THR A 39 -23.99 4.96 4.71
C THR A 39 -23.27 4.55 6.00
N ALA A 40 -21.97 4.26 5.94
CA ALA A 40 -21.13 4.04 7.13
C ALA A 40 -19.94 5.01 7.27
N ASP A 41 -19.86 6.07 6.45
CA ASP A 41 -18.88 7.16 6.59
C ASP A 41 -19.62 8.46 6.88
N SER A 42 -20.15 8.59 8.10
CA SER A 42 -20.37 9.94 8.63
C SER A 42 -18.97 10.52 8.88
N ALA A 43 -18.58 11.50 8.08
CA ALA A 43 -17.29 12.18 8.23
C ALA A 43 -17.20 12.73 9.66
N HIS A 44 -16.47 12.03 10.52
CA HIS A 44 -16.13 12.49 11.86
C HIS A 44 -15.06 13.58 11.71
N THR A 45 -15.49 14.77 11.30
CA THR A 45 -14.63 15.94 11.25
C THR A 45 -14.49 16.47 12.68
N THR A 46 -13.50 15.96 13.41
CA THR A 46 -13.20 16.43 14.76
C THR A 46 -12.38 17.71 14.70
N ARG A 47 -12.80 18.77 15.40
CA ARG A 47 -11.94 19.93 15.64
C ARG A 47 -11.02 19.67 16.85
N ILE A 48 -9.75 20.02 16.75
CA ILE A 48 -8.76 19.88 17.82
C ILE A 48 -7.88 21.13 17.94
N ALA A 49 -7.58 21.57 19.18
CA ALA A 49 -6.68 22.70 19.40
C ALA A 49 -5.24 22.35 19.01
N ALA A 50 -4.47 23.30 18.48
CA ALA A 50 -3.08 23.06 18.08
C ALA A 50 -2.18 22.63 19.25
N ASP A 51 -2.40 23.22 20.42
CA ASP A 51 -1.69 22.85 21.65
C ASP A 51 -2.00 21.40 22.10
N ASP A 52 -3.22 20.92 21.87
CA ASP A 52 -3.61 19.56 22.25
C ASP A 52 -2.88 18.50 21.41
N VAL A 53 -2.63 18.78 20.13
CA VAL A 53 -1.85 17.87 19.25
C VAL A 53 -0.43 17.66 19.79
N ARG A 54 0.15 18.67 20.45
CA ARG A 54 1.52 18.62 21.00
C ARG A 54 1.59 18.11 22.43
N ARG A 55 0.53 18.29 23.23
CA ARG A 55 0.54 18.02 24.68
C ARG A 55 -0.11 16.71 25.07
N LEU A 56 -1.10 16.23 24.33
CA LEU A 56 -1.81 15.00 24.69
C LEU A 56 -0.92 13.78 24.49
N ASP A 57 -1.05 12.80 25.38
CA ASP A 57 -0.44 11.49 25.17
C ASP A 57 -1.11 10.74 24.00
N THR A 58 -0.46 9.68 23.54
CA THR A 58 -0.94 8.86 22.41
C THR A 58 -2.39 8.43 22.57
N ARG A 59 -2.78 7.95 23.76
CA ARG A 59 -4.11 7.38 23.98
C ARG A 59 -5.17 8.48 23.98
N ALA A 60 -4.93 9.57 24.69
CA ALA A 60 -5.83 10.70 24.75
C ALA A 60 -6.03 11.35 23.37
N LEU A 61 -4.94 11.49 22.60
CA LEU A 61 -4.99 12.03 21.25
C LEU A 61 -5.71 11.07 20.28
N ALA A 62 -5.42 9.76 20.36
CA ALA A 62 -6.08 8.75 19.54
C ALA A 62 -7.58 8.68 19.78
N MET A 63 -8.04 8.75 21.04
CA MET A 63 -9.47 8.75 21.39
C MET A 63 -10.23 9.96 20.82
N ARG A 64 -9.52 11.06 20.49
CA ARG A 64 -10.13 12.23 19.83
C ARG A 64 -10.12 12.14 18.31
N LEU A 65 -9.05 11.59 17.74
CA LEU A 65 -8.79 11.65 16.30
C LEU A 65 -9.17 10.38 15.55
N LEU A 66 -9.32 9.24 16.23
CA LEU A 66 -9.62 7.96 15.63
C LEU A 66 -10.97 7.41 16.11
N PRO A 67 -11.61 6.52 15.32
CA PRO A 67 -12.71 5.71 15.79
C PRO A 67 -12.33 4.89 17.05
N PRO A 68 -13.29 4.52 17.91
CA PRO A 68 -13.00 3.91 19.21
C PRO A 68 -12.13 2.64 19.17
N GLU A 69 -12.35 1.79 18.16
CA GLU A 69 -11.63 0.51 18.04
C GLU A 69 -10.13 0.71 17.79
N PRO A 70 -9.67 1.40 16.71
CA PRO A 70 -8.24 1.67 16.52
C PRO A 70 -7.66 2.59 17.61
N ALA A 71 -8.46 3.51 18.18
CA ALA A 71 -7.99 4.40 19.24
C ALA A 71 -7.50 3.65 20.49
N SER A 72 -8.20 2.58 20.86
CA SER A 72 -7.89 1.78 22.05
C SER A 72 -6.60 0.97 21.95
N HIS A 73 -6.11 0.78 20.72
CA HIS A 73 -4.92 -0.02 20.41
C HIS A 73 -3.70 0.84 20.02
N ALA A 74 -3.82 2.17 19.97
CA ALA A 74 -2.70 3.03 19.62
C ALA A 74 -1.56 2.92 20.65
N VAL A 75 -0.37 2.52 20.20
CA VAL A 75 0.80 2.32 21.06
C VAL A 75 1.75 3.52 21.06
N SER A 76 1.82 4.25 19.96
CA SER A 76 2.63 5.46 19.81
C SER A 76 2.04 6.37 18.74
N HIS A 77 2.46 7.63 18.71
CA HIS A 77 2.14 8.54 17.62
C HIS A 77 3.35 9.40 17.23
N ASP A 78 3.36 9.85 15.97
CA ASP A 78 4.22 10.93 15.49
C ASP A 78 3.37 12.08 14.97
N VAL A 79 3.81 13.31 15.23
CA VAL A 79 3.30 14.50 14.57
C VAL A 79 4.21 14.84 13.40
N LEU A 80 3.66 14.81 12.20
CA LEU A 80 4.34 15.13 10.96
C LEU A 80 3.96 16.55 10.54
N GLU A 81 4.94 17.43 10.35
CA GLU A 81 4.71 18.78 9.84
C GLU A 81 5.03 18.84 8.35
N TYR A 82 4.05 19.21 7.53
CA TYR A 82 4.19 19.40 6.10
C TYR A 82 4.07 20.90 5.76
N SER A 83 5.03 21.42 5.01
CA SER A 83 4.90 22.72 4.37
C SER A 83 4.34 22.52 2.98
N VAL A 84 3.09 22.91 2.74
CA VAL A 84 2.53 22.91 1.38
C VAL A 84 2.92 24.23 0.70
N PHE A 85 3.77 24.14 -0.32
CA PHE A 85 4.15 25.30 -1.13
C PHE A 85 2.98 25.77 -2.00
N ARG A 86 2.13 26.67 -1.47
CA ARG A 86 1.26 27.58 -2.25
C ARG A 86 1.03 28.87 -1.48
N SER A 87 1.76 29.93 -1.81
CA SER A 87 1.57 31.37 -1.49
C SER A 87 1.22 31.81 -0.06
N GLN A 88 0.94 30.90 0.86
CA GLN A 88 0.74 31.07 2.29
C GLN A 88 1.24 29.78 2.98
N PRO A 89 2.02 29.86 4.06
CA PRO A 89 2.50 28.69 4.78
C PRO A 89 1.35 28.12 5.62
N ALA A 90 0.39 27.45 4.98
CA ALA A 90 -0.51 26.57 5.69
C ALA A 90 0.32 25.38 6.20
N ARG A 91 0.66 25.39 7.49
CA ARG A 91 1.27 24.24 8.17
C ARG A 91 0.21 23.16 8.26
N ILE A 92 0.24 22.22 7.31
CA ILE A 92 -0.56 21.01 7.43
C ILE A 92 0.18 20.10 8.40
N GLN A 93 -0.48 19.76 9.49
CA GLN A 93 0.02 18.73 10.39
C GLN A 93 -0.63 17.40 10.03
N GLY A 94 0.06 16.29 10.31
CA GLY A 94 -0.51 14.96 10.26
C GLY A 94 -0.15 14.23 11.54
N VAL A 95 -1.04 13.37 12.02
CA VAL A 95 -0.75 12.50 13.16
C VAL A 95 -0.81 11.06 12.69
N GLY A 96 0.32 10.35 12.75
CA GLY A 96 0.40 8.92 12.48
C GLY A 96 0.33 8.16 13.80
N PHE A 97 -0.72 7.36 14.00
CA PHE A 97 -0.88 6.47 15.15
C PHE A 97 -0.48 5.06 14.79
N ARG A 98 0.48 4.50 15.52
CA ARG A 98 0.90 3.11 15.32
C ARG A 98 0.04 2.18 16.14
N LEU A 99 -0.31 1.06 15.53
CA LEU A 99 -0.97 -0.07 16.17
C LEU A 99 0.07 -1.17 16.44
N PRO A 100 -0.24 -2.16 17.31
CA PRO A 100 0.67 -3.26 17.59
C PRO A 100 1.05 -3.99 16.31
N ALA A 101 2.33 -4.29 16.16
CA ALA A 101 2.80 -5.08 15.04
C ALA A 101 2.35 -6.54 15.20
N SER A 102 2.09 -7.21 14.08
CA SER A 102 1.71 -8.61 14.01
C SER A 102 2.57 -9.34 12.98
N HIS A 103 2.62 -10.67 13.06
CA HIS A 103 3.26 -11.47 12.04
C HIS A 103 2.28 -11.80 10.90
N VAL A 104 2.70 -11.55 9.67
CA VAL A 104 2.01 -11.97 8.45
C VAL A 104 2.99 -12.78 7.62
N ASP A 105 2.72 -14.06 7.41
CA ASP A 105 3.54 -14.97 6.61
C ASP A 105 5.05 -14.92 6.93
N GLY A 106 5.42 -14.79 8.20
CA GLY A 106 6.81 -14.77 8.65
C GLY A 106 7.55 -13.44 8.47
N VAL A 107 6.83 -12.35 8.18
CA VAL A 107 7.36 -10.98 8.28
C VAL A 107 6.56 -10.17 9.29
N CYS A 108 7.12 -9.07 9.77
CA CYS A 108 6.45 -8.16 10.67
C CYS A 108 5.62 -7.16 9.88
N ALA A 109 4.34 -7.05 10.21
CA ALA A 109 3.40 -6.07 9.68
C ALA A 109 3.00 -5.10 10.79
N GLN A 110 2.96 -3.81 10.49
CA GLN A 110 2.47 -2.77 11.38
C GLN A 110 1.41 -1.95 10.65
N LEU A 111 0.30 -1.69 11.33
CA LEU A 111 -0.72 -0.78 10.84
C LEU A 111 -0.49 0.60 11.45
N GLU A 112 -0.62 1.63 10.62
CA GLU A 112 -0.66 3.02 11.03
C GLU A 112 -2.01 3.62 10.64
N ALA A 113 -2.67 4.30 11.57
CA ALA A 113 -3.79 5.17 11.27
C ALA A 113 -3.27 6.61 11.16
N PHE A 114 -3.34 7.19 9.96
CA PHE A 114 -2.86 8.54 9.68
C PHE A 114 -4.04 9.51 9.55
N VAL A 115 -4.01 10.57 10.34
CA VAL A 115 -5.00 11.66 10.35
C VAL A 115 -4.34 12.93 9.84
N GLY A 116 -4.83 13.47 8.72
CA GLY A 116 -4.43 14.82 8.27
C GLY A 116 -5.15 15.90 9.06
N LEU A 117 -4.46 16.99 9.37
CA LEU A 117 -4.97 18.13 10.13
C LEU A 117 -4.88 19.40 9.28
N ASP A 118 -6.04 19.95 8.92
CA ASP A 118 -6.13 21.22 8.18
C ASP A 118 -6.29 22.40 9.13
N PRO A 119 -5.48 23.47 9.00
CA PRO A 119 -5.62 24.65 9.86
C PRO A 119 -6.98 25.33 9.62
N VAL A 120 -7.59 25.82 10.69
CA VAL A 120 -8.80 26.65 10.63
C VAL A 120 -8.39 28.12 10.52
N GLU A 121 -8.90 28.82 9.50
CA GLU A 121 -8.58 30.24 9.32
C GLU A 121 -9.11 31.08 10.49
N GLY A 122 -8.22 31.86 11.11
CA GLY A 122 -8.56 32.75 12.23
C GLY A 122 -8.75 32.07 13.58
N ASP A 123 -8.42 30.78 13.72
CA ASP A 123 -8.53 30.00 14.95
C ASP A 123 -7.26 29.15 15.15
N ASP A 124 -6.81 28.97 16.40
CA ASP A 124 -5.64 28.13 16.73
C ASP A 124 -6.04 26.66 16.86
N SER A 125 -6.73 26.17 15.82
CA SER A 125 -7.29 24.82 15.78
C SER A 125 -7.15 24.18 14.41
N PHE A 126 -7.30 22.86 14.40
CA PHE A 126 -7.28 22.03 13.21
C PHE A 126 -8.59 21.29 13.02
N LEU A 127 -8.96 21.07 11.77
CA LEU A 127 -9.97 20.10 11.38
C LEU A 127 -9.29 18.78 11.03
N ALA A 128 -9.63 17.74 11.77
CA ALA A 128 -9.18 16.39 11.50
C ALA A 128 -9.92 15.83 10.28
N ARG A 129 -9.15 15.34 9.31
CA ARG A 129 -9.66 14.57 8.18
C ARG A 129 -9.98 13.14 8.61
N HIS A 130 -10.75 12.44 7.79
CA HIS A 130 -11.00 11.01 7.99
C HIS A 130 -9.67 10.24 8.05
N PRO A 131 -9.42 9.44 9.10
CA PRO A 131 -8.22 8.61 9.17
C PRO A 131 -8.07 7.69 7.97
N SER A 132 -6.87 7.71 7.40
CA SER A 132 -6.42 6.74 6.41
C SER A 132 -5.59 5.64 7.09
N ARG A 133 -5.69 4.41 6.59
CA ARG A 133 -4.86 3.30 7.07
C ARG A 133 -3.68 3.10 6.13
N ARG A 134 -2.50 2.94 6.71
CA ARG A 134 -1.27 2.57 6.01
C ARG A 134 -0.73 1.28 6.61
N THR A 135 -0.18 0.45 5.75
CA THR A 135 0.45 -0.81 6.16
C THR A 135 1.94 -0.69 5.95
N TYR A 136 2.69 -1.14 6.94
CA TYR A 136 4.12 -1.11 6.99
C TYR A 136 4.64 -2.53 7.20
N MET A 137 5.73 -2.92 6.55
CA MET A 137 6.30 -4.26 6.72
C MET A 137 7.81 -4.26 6.87
N ALA A 138 8.33 -5.16 7.68
CA ALA A 138 9.75 -5.37 7.90
C ALA A 138 10.11 -6.85 7.98
N LEU A 139 11.32 -7.19 7.55
CA LEU A 139 11.90 -8.51 7.80
C LEU A 139 12.38 -8.59 9.26
N GLY A 140 11.93 -9.62 9.97
CA GLY A 140 12.42 -9.92 11.32
C GLY A 140 11.58 -10.97 12.03
N ALA A 141 12.19 -11.63 13.03
CA ALA A 141 11.54 -12.67 13.82
C ALA A 141 10.79 -12.13 15.04
N GLN A 142 11.10 -10.91 15.49
CA GLN A 142 10.50 -10.28 16.68
C GLN A 142 10.13 -8.84 16.33
N CYS A 143 8.85 -8.57 16.10
CA CYS A 143 8.41 -7.27 15.59
C CYS A 143 8.67 -6.11 16.56
N GLU A 144 8.58 -6.36 17.87
CA GLU A 144 8.84 -5.36 18.91
C GLU A 144 10.30 -4.88 18.93
N ALA A 145 11.23 -5.69 18.42
CA ALA A 145 12.65 -5.37 18.36
C ALA A 145 13.06 -4.62 17.07
N ILE A 146 12.15 -4.42 16.12
CA ILE A 146 12.44 -3.76 14.85
C ILE A 146 12.25 -2.25 15.02
N PRO A 147 13.29 -1.43 14.83
CA PRO A 147 13.15 0.02 14.80
C PRO A 147 12.19 0.46 13.69
N GLN A 148 11.39 1.49 13.97
CA GLN A 148 10.33 1.97 13.07
C GLN A 148 10.86 2.33 11.67
N GLU A 149 12.05 2.94 11.59
CA GLU A 149 12.67 3.37 10.34
C GLU A 149 13.02 2.21 9.39
N ARG A 150 12.95 0.97 9.86
CA ARG A 150 13.18 -0.25 9.07
C ARG A 150 11.92 -0.86 8.48
N TYR A 151 10.75 -0.29 8.80
CA TYR A 151 9.50 -0.69 8.20
C TYR A 151 9.28 0.00 6.86
N ALA A 152 9.11 -0.80 5.81
CA ALA A 152 8.76 -0.35 4.47
C ALA A 152 7.27 -0.03 4.36
N HIS A 153 6.93 1.12 3.79
CA HIS A 153 5.54 1.49 3.52
C HIS A 153 5.00 0.73 2.30
N LEU A 154 3.89 0.02 2.47
CA LEU A 154 3.16 -0.63 1.36
C LEU A 154 2.25 0.39 0.69
N GLN A 155 2.51 0.69 -0.58
CA GLN A 155 1.68 1.61 -1.35
C GLN A 155 0.52 0.88 -2.04
N MET A 156 -0.52 1.64 -2.41
CA MET A 156 -1.57 1.24 -3.37
C MET A 156 -2.33 -0.07 -3.07
N ARG A 157 -2.95 -0.22 -1.90
CA ARG A 157 -3.79 -1.38 -1.53
C ARG A 157 -3.14 -2.75 -1.88
N LEU A 158 -1.80 -2.83 -1.84
CA LEU A 158 -1.07 -4.07 -2.06
C LEU A 158 -1.46 -5.07 -0.96
N ASP A 159 -1.77 -6.31 -1.35
CA ASP A 159 -2.04 -7.38 -0.39
C ASP A 159 -0.79 -7.61 0.49
N PRO A 160 -0.90 -7.46 1.83
CA PRO A 160 0.22 -7.69 2.74
C PRO A 160 0.86 -9.08 2.58
N LYS A 161 0.09 -10.11 2.20
CA LYS A 161 0.63 -11.46 1.99
C LYS A 161 1.56 -11.53 0.79
N VAL A 162 1.18 -10.86 -0.31
CA VAL A 162 1.99 -10.77 -1.53
C VAL A 162 3.29 -10.01 -1.25
N ALA A 163 3.21 -8.90 -0.50
CA ALA A 163 4.40 -8.16 -0.06
C ALA A 163 5.30 -9.00 0.86
N ALA A 164 4.72 -9.75 1.81
CA ALA A 164 5.44 -10.64 2.71
C ALA A 164 6.18 -11.76 1.97
N GLU A 165 5.53 -12.37 0.98
CA GLU A 165 6.16 -13.39 0.13
C GLU A 165 7.35 -12.81 -0.63
N ALA A 166 7.18 -11.64 -1.24
CA ALA A 166 8.21 -10.95 -1.99
C ALA A 166 9.43 -10.59 -1.12
N LEU A 167 9.19 -10.05 0.08
CA LEU A 167 10.25 -9.74 1.05
C LEU A 167 11.04 -11.00 1.44
N ARG A 168 10.35 -12.10 1.74
CA ARG A 168 11.01 -13.37 2.07
C ARG A 168 11.77 -13.96 0.89
N TRP A 169 11.20 -13.88 -0.30
CA TRP A 169 11.84 -14.35 -1.52
C TRP A 169 13.11 -13.56 -1.81
N LEU A 170 13.07 -12.23 -1.71
CA LEU A 170 14.25 -11.38 -1.87
C LEU A 170 15.31 -11.64 -0.79
N ALA A 171 14.91 -11.90 0.46
CA ALA A 171 15.83 -12.28 1.54
C ALA A 171 16.53 -13.62 1.28
N ARG A 172 15.79 -14.62 0.75
CA ARG A 172 16.38 -15.89 0.31
C ARG A 172 17.34 -15.66 -0.85
N LEU A 173 16.94 -14.87 -1.85
CA LEU A 173 17.78 -14.57 -3.01
C LEU A 173 19.10 -13.88 -2.62
N ARG A 174 19.06 -12.92 -1.69
CA ARG A 174 20.27 -12.31 -1.11
C ARG A 174 21.19 -13.36 -0.48
N SER A 175 20.61 -14.31 0.24
CA SER A 175 21.36 -15.38 0.91
C SER A 175 22.01 -16.34 -0.12
N SER A 176 21.26 -16.75 -1.14
CA SER A 176 21.77 -17.56 -2.26
C SER A 176 22.90 -16.85 -3.01
N ALA A 177 22.76 -15.55 -3.27
CA ALA A 177 23.81 -14.74 -3.91
C ALA A 177 25.09 -14.67 -3.05
N ALA A 178 24.95 -14.51 -1.73
CA ALA A 178 26.09 -14.51 -0.80
C ALA A 178 26.81 -15.87 -0.73
N MET A 179 26.09 -16.97 -0.97
CA MET A 179 26.64 -18.33 -1.00
C MET A 179 27.14 -18.76 -2.38
N GLY A 180 26.97 -17.94 -3.42
CA GLY A 180 27.34 -18.29 -4.80
C GLY A 180 26.44 -19.35 -5.43
N GLU A 181 25.21 -19.51 -4.93
CA GLU A 181 24.22 -20.43 -5.49
C GLU A 181 23.66 -19.91 -6.83
N PRO A 182 23.09 -20.79 -7.67
CA PRO A 182 22.44 -20.38 -8.90
C PRO A 182 21.35 -19.33 -8.66
N LEU A 183 21.45 -18.21 -9.39
CA LEU A 183 20.48 -17.10 -9.33
C LEU A 183 19.50 -17.19 -10.50
N PRO A 184 18.25 -16.69 -10.35
CA PRO A 184 17.35 -16.46 -11.48
C PRO A 184 17.93 -15.41 -12.44
N GLU A 185 17.21 -15.08 -13.50
CA GLU A 185 17.59 -13.98 -14.39
C GLU A 185 17.59 -12.65 -13.61
N VAL A 186 18.79 -12.06 -13.47
CA VAL A 186 19.00 -10.77 -12.81
C VAL A 186 19.66 -9.81 -13.81
N SER A 187 19.05 -8.64 -14.01
CA SER A 187 19.65 -7.54 -14.76
C SER A 187 19.99 -6.38 -13.83
N CYS A 188 21.00 -5.60 -14.21
CA CYS A 188 21.40 -4.39 -13.49
C CYS A 188 21.58 -3.22 -14.47
N ALA A 189 21.10 -2.04 -14.08
CA ALA A 189 21.35 -0.78 -14.77
C ALA A 189 21.69 0.33 -13.77
N SER A 190 22.60 1.23 -14.13
CA SER A 190 22.87 2.48 -13.40
C SER A 190 22.43 3.66 -14.26
N GLU A 191 21.51 4.47 -13.76
CA GLU A 191 21.10 5.74 -14.40
C GLU A 191 22.03 6.90 -14.00
N VAL A 192 22.89 6.71 -13.01
CA VAL A 192 23.80 7.73 -12.50
C VAL A 192 25.13 7.63 -13.26
N SER A 193 25.39 8.59 -14.15
CA SER A 193 26.52 8.58 -15.10
C SER A 193 27.90 8.47 -14.46
N ASP A 194 28.06 9.02 -13.26
CA ASP A 194 29.38 9.20 -12.64
C ASP A 194 29.83 7.97 -11.83
N MET A 195 28.94 6.98 -11.67
CA MET A 195 29.20 5.75 -10.94
C MET A 195 28.43 4.58 -11.56
N ASP A 196 29.14 3.64 -12.17
CA ASP A 196 28.54 2.37 -12.57
C ASP A 196 28.36 1.47 -11.33
N ALA A 197 27.20 1.62 -10.69
CA ALA A 197 26.80 0.80 -9.55
C ALA A 197 26.68 -0.70 -9.90
N CYS A 198 26.64 -1.07 -11.18
CA CYS A 198 26.56 -2.45 -11.65
C CYS A 198 27.93 -3.12 -11.82
N SER A 199 29.03 -2.35 -11.79
CA SER A 199 30.39 -2.86 -11.98
C SER A 199 30.83 -4.00 -11.03
N PRO A 200 30.36 -4.11 -9.78
CA PRO A 200 30.69 -5.25 -8.91
C PRO A 200 30.04 -6.58 -9.33
N GLY A 201 29.10 -6.55 -10.28
CA GLY A 201 28.33 -7.70 -10.72
C GLY A 201 27.05 -7.93 -9.91
N VAL A 202 26.04 -8.52 -10.56
CA VAL A 202 24.68 -8.70 -10.01
C VAL A 202 24.65 -9.51 -8.71
N ALA A 203 25.45 -10.56 -8.60
CA ALA A 203 25.51 -11.41 -7.41
C ALA A 203 26.03 -10.64 -6.19
N THR A 204 27.12 -9.86 -6.38
CA THR A 204 27.69 -9.00 -5.33
C THR A 204 26.69 -7.97 -4.84
N ILE A 205 25.98 -7.32 -5.77
CA ILE A 205 24.98 -6.30 -5.44
C ILE A 205 23.83 -6.92 -4.66
N LEU A 206 23.26 -8.04 -5.14
CA LEU A 206 22.18 -8.74 -4.43
C LEU A 206 22.60 -9.17 -3.02
N ALA A 207 23.80 -9.75 -2.87
CA ALA A 207 24.33 -10.18 -1.59
C ALA A 207 24.47 -9.01 -0.59
N SER A 208 24.82 -7.83 -1.08
CA SER A 208 25.03 -6.61 -0.26
C SER A 208 23.78 -5.75 -0.05
N LEU A 209 22.64 -6.11 -0.65
CA LEU A 209 21.43 -5.29 -0.63
C LEU A 209 20.90 -5.13 0.81
N PRO A 210 20.80 -3.90 1.36
CA PRO A 210 20.35 -3.67 2.72
C PRO A 210 18.82 -3.73 2.79
N LEU A 211 18.26 -4.94 2.84
CA LEU A 211 16.82 -5.18 2.85
C LEU A 211 16.10 -4.59 4.08
N GLU A 212 16.84 -4.32 5.14
CA GLU A 212 16.37 -3.59 6.32
C GLU A 212 16.19 -2.08 6.07
N ARG A 213 16.60 -1.58 4.90
CA ARG A 213 16.44 -0.19 4.44
C ARG A 213 15.51 -0.08 3.22
N ILE A 214 14.56 -1.01 3.07
CA ILE A 214 13.47 -0.85 2.11
C ILE A 214 12.55 0.26 2.65
N HIS A 215 12.35 1.30 1.83
CA HIS A 215 11.52 2.43 2.19
C HIS A 215 10.06 2.25 1.73
N THR A 216 9.85 1.74 0.51
CA THR A 216 8.53 1.51 -0.06
C THR A 216 8.46 0.18 -0.80
N ILE A 217 7.25 -0.39 -0.84
CA ILE A 217 6.89 -1.53 -1.68
C ILE A 217 5.67 -1.12 -2.49
N THR A 218 5.80 -1.07 -3.81
CA THR A 218 4.77 -0.64 -4.75
C THR A 218 4.47 -1.74 -5.76
N PRO A 219 3.22 -1.92 -6.20
CA PRO A 219 2.96 -2.66 -7.43
C PRO A 219 3.55 -1.90 -8.62
N THR A 220 4.23 -2.59 -9.55
CA THR A 220 4.67 -1.97 -10.82
C THR A 220 3.47 -1.76 -11.75
N ARG A 221 2.66 -2.81 -11.91
CA ARG A 221 1.26 -2.86 -12.37
C ARG A 221 0.57 -4.04 -11.67
N PRO A 222 -0.77 -4.12 -11.60
CA PRO A 222 -1.48 -5.14 -10.82
C PRO A 222 -1.07 -6.60 -11.08
N GLU A 223 -0.51 -6.90 -12.27
CA GLU A 223 -0.13 -8.26 -12.67
C GLU A 223 1.35 -8.41 -13.06
N GLU A 224 2.14 -7.33 -13.05
CA GLU A 224 3.48 -7.34 -13.66
C GLU A 224 4.62 -7.55 -12.65
N GLY A 225 4.40 -7.22 -11.37
CA GLY A 225 5.45 -7.32 -10.38
C GLY A 225 5.30 -6.39 -9.20
N LEU A 226 6.36 -6.37 -8.40
CA LEU A 226 6.55 -5.47 -7.28
C LEU A 226 7.83 -4.68 -7.48
N GLN A 227 7.80 -3.43 -7.06
CA GLN A 227 8.94 -2.55 -6.99
C GLN A 227 9.24 -2.26 -5.52
N LEU A 228 10.50 -2.42 -5.11
CA LEU A 228 11.00 -2.12 -3.79
C LEU A 228 12.06 -1.02 -3.91
N SER A 229 11.88 0.07 -3.16
CA SER A 229 12.88 1.13 -3.09
C SER A 229 13.78 0.90 -1.89
N VAL A 230 15.00 0.42 -2.11
CA VAL A 230 16.01 0.20 -1.07
C VAL A 230 16.90 1.43 -1.03
N MET A 231 16.92 2.14 0.11
CA MET A 231 17.71 3.36 0.30
C MET A 231 18.93 3.07 1.19
N PRO A 232 20.11 2.76 0.64
CA PRO A 232 21.25 2.33 1.45
C PRO A 232 21.68 3.37 2.48
N ASN A 233 21.45 4.66 2.21
CA ASN A 233 21.80 5.78 3.11
C ASN A 233 20.59 6.32 3.91
N GLY A 234 19.43 5.65 3.83
CA GLY A 234 18.19 6.10 4.47
C GLY A 234 17.52 7.30 3.78
N PRO A 235 16.33 7.71 4.25
CA PRO A 235 15.65 8.91 3.79
C PRO A 235 16.31 10.15 4.45
N GLY A 236 17.39 10.66 3.86
CA GLY A 236 18.09 11.84 4.37
C GLY A 236 17.27 13.14 4.25
N PRO A 237 17.34 14.06 5.23
CA PRO A 237 16.77 15.39 5.10
C PRO A 237 17.60 16.21 4.11
N GLY A 238 17.07 16.37 2.90
CA GLY A 238 17.64 17.22 1.86
C GLY A 238 18.51 16.46 0.85
N ARG A 239 18.04 16.49 -0.41
CA ARG A 239 18.64 15.99 -1.66
C ARG A 239 18.34 14.52 -1.99
N GLY A 240 17.97 14.31 -3.26
CA GLY A 240 17.73 13.01 -3.87
C GLY A 240 18.92 12.07 -3.75
N HIS A 241 18.98 11.33 -2.65
CA HIS A 241 19.97 10.27 -2.48
C HIS A 241 19.66 9.14 -3.43
N ALA A 242 20.69 8.66 -4.13
CA ALA A 242 20.56 7.52 -5.00
C ALA A 242 20.13 6.28 -4.21
N PHE A 243 19.28 5.46 -4.84
CA PHE A 243 18.67 4.28 -4.25
C PHE A 243 18.61 3.15 -5.27
N TRP A 244 18.46 1.92 -4.75
CA TRP A 244 18.17 0.77 -5.58
C TRP A 244 16.66 0.65 -5.76
N ASN A 245 16.21 0.80 -6.99
CA ASN A 245 14.90 0.37 -7.43
C ASN A 245 14.98 -1.11 -7.84
N VAL A 246 14.45 -1.98 -6.98
CA VAL A 246 14.45 -3.43 -7.17
C VAL A 246 13.09 -3.86 -7.68
N ARG A 247 13.01 -4.31 -8.93
CA ARG A 247 11.77 -4.83 -9.51
C ARG A 247 11.80 -6.35 -9.50
N LEU A 248 10.76 -6.92 -8.90
CA LEU A 248 10.46 -8.35 -8.92
C LEU A 248 9.34 -8.54 -9.94
N LEU A 249 9.70 -8.94 -11.15
CA LEU A 249 8.74 -9.15 -12.23
C LEU A 249 8.23 -10.57 -12.16
N PHE A 250 6.91 -10.76 -12.13
CA PHE A 250 6.32 -12.08 -12.16
C PHE A 250 6.48 -12.67 -13.57
N ASP A 251 7.14 -13.82 -13.67
CA ASP A 251 7.26 -14.58 -14.91
C ASP A 251 6.56 -15.93 -14.73
N PRO A 252 5.51 -16.25 -15.51
CA PRO A 252 4.81 -17.53 -15.41
C PRO A 252 5.72 -18.76 -15.57
N ALA A 253 6.85 -18.63 -16.28
CA ALA A 253 7.78 -19.73 -16.54
C ALA A 253 8.87 -19.89 -15.47
N THR A 254 9.33 -18.78 -14.85
CA THR A 254 10.50 -18.77 -13.94
C THR A 254 10.18 -18.25 -12.53
N ARG A 255 8.91 -17.98 -12.26
CA ARG A 255 8.34 -17.33 -11.06
C ARG A 255 8.75 -15.87 -10.89
N TYR A 256 10.05 -15.51 -10.99
CA TYR A 256 10.51 -14.12 -10.85
C TYR A 256 11.76 -13.81 -11.66
N ARG A 257 11.75 -12.67 -12.37
CA ARG A 257 12.96 -11.97 -12.83
C ARG A 257 13.25 -10.78 -11.93
N VAL A 258 14.53 -10.48 -11.73
CA VAL A 258 14.95 -9.33 -10.91
C VAL A 258 15.60 -8.27 -11.79
N GLN A 259 15.12 -7.04 -11.69
CA GLN A 259 15.81 -5.88 -12.26
C GLN A 259 16.29 -5.00 -11.13
N LEU A 260 17.59 -4.73 -11.11
CA LEU A 260 18.23 -3.81 -10.19
C LEU A 260 18.52 -2.52 -10.94
N GLN A 261 17.98 -1.41 -10.47
CA GLN A 261 18.24 -0.12 -11.07
C GLN A 261 18.74 0.87 -10.03
N TRP A 262 19.95 1.38 -10.22
CA TRP A 262 20.51 2.44 -9.39
C TRP A 262 20.10 3.79 -9.96
N MET A 263 19.32 4.56 -9.21
CA MET A 263 18.74 5.81 -9.69
C MET A 263 18.66 6.88 -8.60
N ILE A 264 18.57 8.13 -9.02
CA ILE A 264 18.30 9.29 -8.15
C ILE A 264 16.80 9.57 -8.22
N PRO A 265 16.10 9.79 -7.10
CA PRO A 265 14.68 10.11 -7.16
C PRO A 265 14.49 11.43 -7.91
N PRO A 266 13.41 11.59 -8.68
CA PRO A 266 13.18 12.83 -9.43
C PRO A 266 13.19 14.04 -8.48
N PRO A 267 13.69 15.21 -8.92
CA PRO A 267 13.65 16.42 -8.12
C PRO A 267 12.18 16.86 -7.99
N PHE A 268 11.64 16.85 -6.78
CA PHE A 268 10.33 17.43 -6.46
C PHE A 268 10.53 18.55 -5.44
#